data_AF-A0A3D9CW95-F1
#
_entry.id   AF-A0A3D9CW95-F1
#
_cell.length_a   1.000
_cell.length_b   1.000
_cell.length_c   1.000
_cell.angle_alpha   90.00
_cell.angle_beta   90.00
_cell.angle_gamma   90.00
#
_symmetry.space_group_name_H-M   'P 1'
#
loop_
_entity.id
_entity.type
_entity.pdbx_description
1 polymer ?
#
loop_
_entity_poly.entity_id
_entity_poly.type
_entity_poly.pdbx_seq_one_letter_code
_entity_poly.pdbx_strand_id
1 'polypeptide(L)'
;KKDANDVSGKLISKSETKYDNPANLFPTSVLSYDLQNPTVSSTEVTYDKYDSKGNLQQYTAKNGISTTIIWGYNQTQPIAKIEGAKLSDISQSAIDAIVNASINDAQLNTEASEQSLISALDLFRNNSALSTYQITTYTYDPLIG
;
A
#
# COMPACT_ATOMS: atom_id res chain seq x y z
N LYS A 1 17.27 15.91 -52.29
CA LYS A 1 17.53 14.83 -51.31
C LYS A 1 16.53 15.04 -50.18
N LYS A 2 15.58 14.12 -50.02
CA LYS A 2 14.55 14.18 -48.98
C LYS A 2 15.23 13.69 -47.69
N ASP A 3 15.33 14.54 -46.67
CA ASP A 3 15.90 14.14 -45.39
C ASP A 3 14.98 13.10 -44.75
N ALA A 4 15.42 11.85 -44.77
CA ALA A 4 14.71 10.69 -44.25
C ALA A 4 14.97 10.53 -42.74
N ASN A 5 14.60 11.55 -41.95
CA ASN A 5 14.85 11.55 -40.50
C ASN A 5 13.59 11.78 -39.65
N ASP A 6 12.43 11.35 -40.15
CA ASP A 6 11.19 11.37 -39.37
C ASP A 6 10.48 10.02 -39.40
N VAL A 7 11.10 9.00 -38.77
CA VAL A 7 10.40 7.80 -38.28
C VAL A 7 11.21 7.17 -37.14
N SER A 8 10.84 7.43 -35.88
CA SER A 8 10.77 6.41 -34.80
C SER A 8 10.62 7.09 -33.45
N GLY A 9 9.58 6.73 -32.70
CA GLY A 9 9.48 7.10 -31.30
C GLY A 9 10.69 6.58 -30.54
N LYS A 10 11.52 7.48 -29.99
CA LYS A 10 12.64 7.11 -29.12
C LYS A 10 12.07 6.43 -27.87
N LEU A 11 12.51 5.20 -27.59
CA LEU A 11 12.19 4.54 -26.33
C LEU A 11 12.82 5.33 -25.17
N ILE A 12 12.00 5.82 -24.25
CA ILE A 12 12.45 6.61 -23.07
C ILE A 12 12.26 5.88 -21.74
N SER A 13 11.57 4.74 -21.74
CA SER A 13 11.37 3.89 -20.56
C SER A 13 10.91 2.49 -20.97
N LYS A 14 11.30 1.47 -20.20
CA LYS A 14 10.75 0.12 -20.28
C LYS A 14 10.56 -0.42 -18.87
N SER A 15 9.35 -0.89 -18.57
CA SER A 15 9.01 -1.55 -17.31
C SER A 15 8.25 -2.85 -17.57
N GLU A 16 8.23 -3.71 -16.56
CA GLU A 16 7.49 -4.98 -16.58
C GLU A 16 6.87 -5.25 -15.21
N THR A 17 5.59 -5.61 -15.18
CA THR A 17 4.92 -6.10 -13.97
C THR A 17 4.93 -7.62 -13.98
N LYS A 18 5.44 -8.23 -12.91
CA LYS A 18 5.49 -9.67 -12.73
C LYS A 18 4.27 -10.19 -11.98
N TYR A 19 3.89 -11.43 -12.27
CA TYR A 19 2.77 -12.16 -11.66
C TYR A 19 3.24 -13.58 -11.36
N ASP A 20 4.23 -13.69 -10.50
CA ASP A 20 4.96 -14.96 -10.30
C ASP A 20 4.32 -15.87 -9.24
N ASN A 21 3.26 -15.41 -8.56
CA ASN A 21 2.57 -16.18 -7.54
C ASN A 21 1.59 -17.17 -8.20
N PRO A 22 1.77 -18.49 -8.08
CA PRO A 22 0.84 -19.44 -8.69
C PRO A 22 -0.52 -19.52 -7.96
N ALA A 23 -0.61 -19.00 -6.73
CA ALA A 23 -1.82 -19.10 -5.91
C ALA A 23 -2.85 -17.99 -6.18
N ASN A 24 -2.44 -16.86 -6.78
CA ASN A 24 -3.34 -15.76 -7.13
C ASN A 24 -2.76 -14.93 -8.28
N LEU A 25 -3.62 -14.15 -8.94
CA LEU A 25 -3.23 -13.33 -10.11
C LEU A 25 -2.86 -11.88 -9.72
N PHE A 26 -2.32 -11.69 -8.51
CA PHE A 26 -1.89 -10.35 -8.08
C PHE A 26 -0.45 -10.07 -8.51
N PRO A 27 -0.12 -8.80 -8.80
CA PRO A 27 1.26 -8.41 -9.08
C PRO A 27 2.22 -8.86 -7.97
N THR A 28 3.41 -9.32 -8.34
CA THR A 28 4.47 -9.71 -7.38
C THR A 28 5.60 -8.69 -7.33
N SER A 29 5.92 -8.06 -8.46
CA SER A 29 6.93 -7.01 -8.52
C SER A 29 6.80 -6.16 -9.78
N VAL A 30 7.46 -4.99 -9.78
CA VAL A 30 7.67 -4.19 -10.99
C VAL A 30 9.18 -4.06 -11.22
N LEU A 31 9.61 -4.35 -12.45
CA LEU A 31 10.97 -4.17 -12.92
C LEU A 31 11.08 -2.96 -13.84
N SER A 32 12.20 -2.24 -13.76
CA SER A 32 12.65 -1.29 -14.78
C SER A 32 13.85 -1.86 -15.53
N TYR A 33 14.06 -1.43 -16.78
CA TYR A 33 15.15 -1.92 -17.63
C TYR A 33 16.08 -0.78 -18.06
N ASP A 34 17.37 -1.07 -18.12
CA ASP A 34 18.35 -0.17 -18.73
C ASP A 34 18.10 -0.09 -20.25
N LEU A 35 17.96 1.14 -20.77
CA LEU A 35 17.67 1.38 -22.19
C LEU A 35 18.86 1.13 -23.11
N GLN A 36 20.08 1.24 -22.59
CA GLN A 36 21.32 0.94 -23.30
C GLN A 36 21.65 -0.56 -23.24
N ASN A 37 21.21 -1.25 -22.17
CA ASN A 37 21.35 -2.68 -22.04
C ASN A 37 20.06 -3.37 -21.53
N PRO A 38 19.14 -3.77 -22.43
CA PRO A 38 17.84 -4.34 -22.08
C PRO A 38 17.87 -5.69 -21.36
N THR A 39 19.04 -6.29 -21.16
CA THR A 39 19.22 -7.50 -20.34
C THR A 39 19.40 -7.20 -18.85
N VAL A 40 19.69 -5.94 -18.52
CA VAL A 40 19.85 -5.46 -17.15
C VAL A 40 18.53 -4.87 -16.68
N SER A 41 18.01 -5.40 -15.57
CA SER A 41 16.81 -4.91 -14.92
C SER A 41 17.04 -4.62 -13.45
N SER A 42 16.17 -3.79 -12.87
CA SER A 42 16.14 -3.46 -11.46
C SER A 42 14.72 -3.62 -10.93
N THR A 43 14.56 -4.27 -9.78
CA THR A 43 13.29 -4.31 -9.07
C THR A 43 13.00 -2.94 -8.47
N GLU A 44 11.88 -2.34 -8.86
CA GLU A 44 11.43 -1.04 -8.35
C GLU A 44 10.55 -1.20 -7.11
N VAL A 45 9.73 -2.25 -7.10
CA VAL A 45 8.88 -2.61 -5.95
C VAL A 45 8.61 -4.12 -5.96
N THR A 46 8.53 -4.70 -4.77
CA THR A 46 7.99 -6.04 -4.53
C THR A 46 6.70 -5.91 -3.74
N TYR A 47 5.64 -6.58 -4.19
CA TYR A 47 4.36 -6.64 -3.49
C TYR A 47 4.35 -7.90 -2.62
N ASP A 48 4.60 -7.71 -1.32
CA ASP A 48 4.96 -8.80 -0.42
C ASP A 48 3.73 -9.59 0.06
N LYS A 49 2.61 -8.89 0.28
CA LYS A 49 1.42 -9.51 0.89
C LYS A 49 0.13 -8.84 0.45
N TYR A 50 -0.87 -9.68 0.22
CA TYR A 50 -2.25 -9.29 -0.04
C TYR A 50 -3.18 -9.92 1.00
N ASP A 51 -4.32 -9.28 1.25
CA ASP A 51 -5.41 -9.87 2.02
C ASP A 51 -6.30 -10.81 1.15
N SER A 52 -7.34 -11.38 1.76
CA SER A 52 -8.28 -12.28 1.08
C SER A 52 -9.13 -11.61 -0.01
N LYS A 53 -9.21 -10.28 -0.03
CA LYS A 53 -9.93 -9.51 -1.06
C LYS A 53 -8.99 -9.01 -2.17
N GLY A 54 -7.70 -9.30 -2.07
CA GLY A 54 -6.69 -8.83 -3.03
C GLY A 54 -6.21 -7.42 -2.76
N ASN A 55 -6.44 -6.88 -1.57
CA ASN A 55 -5.87 -5.59 -1.19
C ASN A 55 -4.41 -5.77 -0.78
N LEU A 56 -3.54 -4.89 -1.24
CA LEU A 56 -2.13 -4.87 -0.87
C LEU A 56 -1.97 -4.50 0.61
N GLN A 57 -1.40 -5.40 1.40
CA GLN A 57 -1.10 -5.17 2.82
C GLN A 57 0.35 -4.75 3.07
N GLN A 58 1.27 -5.18 2.22
CA GLN A 58 2.68 -4.82 2.36
C GLN A 58 3.38 -4.80 1.00
N TYR A 59 4.24 -3.80 0.80
CA TYR A 59 5.20 -3.79 -0.30
C TYR A 59 6.57 -3.31 0.17
N THR A 60 7.61 -3.67 -0.57
CA THR A 60 8.98 -3.24 -0.33
C THR A 60 9.48 -2.49 -1.56
N ALA A 61 9.87 -1.23 -1.37
CA ALA A 61 10.41 -0.41 -2.45
C ALA A 61 11.88 -0.76 -2.75
N LYS A 62 12.40 -0.30 -3.88
CA LYS A 62 13.79 -0.50 -4.33
C LYS A 62 14.87 -0.19 -3.29
N ASN A 63 14.61 0.78 -2.43
CA ASN A 63 15.52 1.16 -1.33
C ASN A 63 15.51 0.15 -0.16
N GLY A 64 14.76 -0.95 -0.26
CA GLY A 64 14.62 -1.97 0.76
C GLY A 64 13.66 -1.60 1.90
N ILE A 65 13.01 -0.44 1.83
CA ILE A 65 12.07 0.02 2.85
C ILE A 65 10.70 -0.59 2.58
N SER A 66 10.18 -1.33 3.57
CA SER A 66 8.83 -1.87 3.54
C SER A 66 7.80 -0.83 3.99
N THR A 67 6.64 -0.87 3.38
CA THR A 67 5.46 -0.11 3.78
C THR A 67 4.30 -1.06 3.99
N THR A 68 3.62 -0.89 5.12
CA THR A 68 2.43 -1.66 5.49
C THR A 68 1.18 -0.81 5.33
N ILE A 69 0.09 -1.41 4.83
CA ILE A 69 -1.22 -0.80 4.69
C ILE A 69 -2.23 -1.64 5.48
N ILE A 70 -2.94 -1.00 6.40
CA ILE A 70 -4.03 -1.61 7.15
C ILE A 70 -5.35 -1.16 6.52
N TRP A 71 -6.21 -2.13 6.21
CA TRP A 71 -7.50 -1.92 5.57
C TRP A 71 -8.64 -2.02 6.59
N GLY A 72 -9.44 -0.97 6.69
CA GLY A 72 -10.63 -0.89 7.52
C GLY A 72 -11.91 -0.98 6.69
N TYR A 73 -13.04 -0.61 7.29
CA TYR A 73 -14.34 -0.58 6.62
C TYR A 73 -14.67 -1.91 5.92
N ASN A 74 -14.49 -3.04 6.61
CA ASN A 74 -14.58 -4.39 6.06
C ASN A 74 -13.62 -4.66 4.89
N GLN A 75 -12.34 -4.28 5.02
CA GLN A 75 -11.30 -4.46 4.00
C GLN A 75 -11.63 -3.74 2.67
N THR A 76 -12.23 -2.56 2.73
CA THR A 76 -12.57 -1.79 1.51
C THR A 76 -11.77 -0.51 1.35
N GLN A 77 -11.23 0.05 2.45
CA GLN A 77 -10.52 1.32 2.43
C GLN A 77 -9.28 1.27 3.34
N PRO A 78 -8.16 1.90 2.95
CA PRO A 78 -6.96 1.92 3.77
C PRO A 78 -7.11 2.91 4.93
N ILE A 79 -7.00 2.47 6.17
CA ILE A 79 -7.14 3.32 7.35
C ILE A 79 -5.81 3.73 7.98
N ALA A 80 -4.74 3.00 7.68
CA ALA A 80 -3.38 3.36 8.09
C ALA A 80 -2.35 2.92 7.06
N LYS A 81 -1.37 3.78 6.81
CA LYS A 81 -0.15 3.52 6.05
C LYS A 81 1.04 3.72 6.99
N ILE A 82 1.88 2.70 7.11
CA ILE A 82 3.05 2.70 7.99
C ILE A 82 4.30 2.50 7.14
N GLU A 83 5.09 3.55 6.99
CA GLU A 83 6.34 3.53 6.23
C GLU A 83 7.50 3.13 7.13
N GLY A 84 8.30 2.16 6.67
CA GLY A 84 9.44 1.60 7.40
C GLY A 84 9.13 0.34 8.21
N ALA A 85 7.86 -0.03 8.37
CA ALA A 85 7.45 -1.24 9.09
C ALA A 85 7.00 -2.35 8.16
N LYS A 86 7.37 -3.59 8.47
CA LYS A 86 6.71 -4.78 7.95
C LYS A 86 5.46 -5.07 8.79
N LEU A 87 4.51 -5.78 8.20
CA LEU A 87 3.30 -6.17 8.90
C LEU A 87 3.60 -7.03 10.13
N SER A 88 4.68 -7.82 10.09
CA SER A 88 5.18 -8.61 11.23
C SER A 88 5.65 -7.78 12.42
N ASP A 89 5.99 -6.50 12.20
CA ASP A 89 6.52 -5.60 13.23
C ASP A 89 5.39 -4.96 14.04
N ILE A 90 4.14 -5.04 13.54
CA ILE A 90 2.96 -4.43 14.14
C ILE A 90 2.16 -5.52 14.86
N SER A 91 1.91 -5.33 16.16
CA SER A 91 1.12 -6.28 16.95
C SER A 91 -0.29 -6.43 16.39
N GLN A 92 -0.77 -7.66 16.24
CA GLN A 92 -2.12 -7.95 15.74
C GLN A 92 -3.20 -7.24 16.56
N SER A 93 -3.06 -7.14 17.88
CA SER A 93 -4.01 -6.43 18.75
C SER A 93 -4.14 -4.94 18.43
N ALA A 94 -3.06 -4.27 18.02
CA ALA A 94 -3.11 -2.87 17.60
C ALA A 94 -3.81 -2.70 16.25
N ILE A 95 -3.60 -3.66 15.33
CA ILE A 95 -4.31 -3.71 14.04
C ILE A 95 -5.81 -3.93 14.27
N ASP A 96 -6.16 -4.93 15.07
CA ASP A 96 -7.56 -5.29 15.36
C ASP A 96 -8.32 -4.14 16.00
N ALA A 97 -7.68 -3.36 16.87
CA ALA A 97 -8.29 -2.21 17.52
C ALA A 97 -8.80 -1.16 16.51
N ILE A 98 -7.96 -0.76 15.55
CA ILE A 98 -8.34 0.25 14.56
C ILE A 98 -9.28 -0.32 13.48
N VAL A 99 -9.12 -1.60 13.13
CA VAL A 99 -10.03 -2.28 12.18
C VAL A 99 -11.43 -2.38 12.77
N ASN A 100 -11.57 -2.84 14.02
CA ASN A 100 -12.87 -2.94 14.69
C ASN A 100 -13.51 -1.56 14.88
N ALA A 101 -12.74 -0.54 15.25
CA ALA A 101 -13.24 0.83 15.32
C ALA A 101 -13.79 1.31 13.96
N SER A 102 -13.11 1.02 12.86
CA SER A 102 -13.58 1.40 11.51
C SER A 102 -14.84 0.65 11.08
N ILE A 103 -15.01 -0.60 11.51
CA ILE A 103 -16.23 -1.39 11.24
C ILE A 103 -17.41 -0.80 12.02
N ASN A 104 -17.21 -0.47 13.30
CA ASN A 104 -18.24 0.17 14.13
C ASN A 104 -18.65 1.53 13.57
N ASP A 105 -17.66 2.32 13.12
CA ASP A 105 -17.91 3.59 12.47
C ASP A 105 -18.78 3.44 11.22
N ALA A 106 -18.43 2.52 10.33
CA ALA A 106 -19.21 2.21 9.12
C ALA A 106 -20.65 1.74 9.43
N GLN A 107 -20.85 1.03 10.54
CA GLN A 107 -22.15 0.48 10.94
C GLN A 107 -23.06 1.52 11.57
N LEU A 108 -22.50 2.41 12.40
CA LEU A 108 -23.26 3.41 13.14
C LEU A 108 -23.44 4.70 12.33
N ASN A 109 -22.40 5.11 11.60
CA ASN A 109 -22.37 6.31 10.78
C ASN A 109 -22.81 7.57 11.57
N THR A 110 -22.15 7.81 12.71
CA THR A 110 -22.43 8.93 13.60
C THR A 110 -21.16 9.69 13.93
N GLU A 111 -21.25 10.97 14.25
CA GLU A 111 -20.12 11.78 14.77
C GLU A 111 -19.41 11.10 15.95
N ALA A 112 -20.16 10.42 16.83
CA ALA A 112 -19.58 9.74 17.99
C ALA A 112 -18.77 8.48 17.61
N SER A 113 -19.22 7.75 16.59
CA SER A 113 -18.48 6.59 16.07
C SER A 113 -17.24 7.03 15.30
N GLU A 114 -17.33 8.13 14.56
CA GLU A 114 -16.18 8.70 13.85
C GLU A 114 -15.14 9.19 14.85
N GLN A 115 -15.55 9.92 15.88
CA GLN A 115 -14.65 10.38 16.94
C GLN A 115 -14.00 9.21 17.69
N SER A 116 -14.70 8.09 17.83
CA SER A 116 -14.15 6.86 18.42
C SER A 116 -13.09 6.23 17.51
N LEU A 117 -13.31 6.20 16.19
CA LEU A 117 -12.32 5.76 15.21
C LEU A 117 -11.08 6.67 15.20
N ILE A 118 -11.28 7.99 15.17
CA ILE A 118 -10.19 8.97 15.25
C ILE A 118 -9.35 8.74 16.51
N SER A 119 -9.99 8.55 17.66
CA SER A 119 -9.29 8.28 18.92
C SER A 119 -8.50 6.97 18.87
N ALA A 120 -9.03 5.92 18.26
CA ALA A 120 -8.32 4.65 18.08
C ALA A 120 -7.10 4.80 17.15
N LEU A 121 -7.24 5.56 16.06
CA LEU A 121 -6.14 5.87 15.14
C LEU A 121 -5.07 6.73 15.81
N ASP A 122 -5.45 7.67 16.67
CA ASP A 122 -4.52 8.48 17.48
C ASP A 122 -3.72 7.61 18.45
N LEU A 123 -4.38 6.69 19.15
CA LEU A 123 -3.69 5.74 20.03
C LEU A 123 -2.74 4.83 19.25
N PHE A 124 -3.14 4.39 18.05
CA PHE A 124 -2.28 3.60 17.16
C PHE A 124 -1.03 4.39 16.73
N ARG A 125 -1.20 5.65 16.29
CA ARG A 125 -0.10 6.54 15.89
C ARG A 125 0.87 6.83 17.04
N ASN A 126 0.35 7.01 18.24
CA ASN A 126 1.13 7.34 19.44
C ASN A 126 1.62 6.08 20.18
N ASN A 127 1.45 4.89 19.62
CA ASN A 127 1.96 3.67 20.22
C ASN A 127 3.49 3.71 20.28
N SER A 128 4.06 3.68 21.48
CA SER A 128 5.51 3.71 21.70
C SER A 128 6.27 2.61 20.96
N ALA A 129 5.67 1.45 20.70
CA ALA A 129 6.30 0.37 19.92
C ALA A 129 6.45 0.72 18.43
N LEU A 130 5.73 1.72 17.94
CA LEU A 130 5.72 2.15 16.55
C LEU A 130 6.35 3.54 16.36
N SER A 131 6.96 4.12 17.40
CA SER A 131 7.42 5.52 17.41
C SER A 131 8.52 5.83 16.40
N THR A 132 9.18 4.80 15.85
CA THR A 132 10.22 4.94 14.82
C THR A 132 9.67 4.98 13.40
N TYR A 133 8.37 4.72 13.21
CA TYR A 133 7.74 4.63 11.89
C TYR A 133 6.92 5.87 11.57
N GLN A 134 6.89 6.24 10.29
CA GLN A 134 6.00 7.28 9.81
C GLN A 134 4.61 6.67 9.58
N ILE A 135 3.62 7.13 10.34
CA ILE A 135 2.25 6.62 10.26
C ILE A 135 1.33 7.72 9.74
N THR A 136 0.63 7.43 8.64
CA THR A 136 -0.46 8.25 8.10
C THR A 136 -1.75 7.48 8.25
N THR A 137 -2.79 8.12 8.79
CA THR A 137 -4.10 7.52 9.02
C THR A 137 -5.17 8.23 8.21
N TYR A 138 -6.21 7.49 7.84
CA TYR A 138 -7.31 7.99 7.02
C TYR A 138 -8.63 7.56 7.65
N THR A 139 -9.60 8.47 7.64
CA THR A 139 -11.01 8.21 7.92
C THR A 139 -11.80 8.57 6.68
N TYR A 140 -12.98 7.96 6.55
CA TYR A 140 -13.84 8.15 5.39
C TYR A 140 -15.28 8.27 5.86
N ASP A 141 -16.01 9.21 5.25
CA ASP A 141 -17.46 9.28 5.35
C ASP A 141 -18.06 8.69 4.07
N PRO A 142 -18.50 7.42 4.09
CA PRO A 142 -19.06 6.78 2.91
C PRO A 142 -20.43 7.33 2.49
N LEU A 143 -21.05 8.24 3.25
CA LEU A 143 -22.39 8.77 2.99
C LEU A 143 -22.42 10.24 2.52
N ILE A 144 -21.28 10.91 2.39
CA ILE A 144 -21.19 12.23 1.76
C ILE A 144 -20.45 12.10 0.42
N GLY A 145 -21.22 12.07 -0.66
CA GLY A 145 -20.74 12.18 -2.03
C GLY A 145 -20.62 13.62 -2.51
#